data_AF-A0A918RLE7-F1
#
_entry.id   AF-A0A918RLE7-F1
#
_cell.length_a   1.000
_cell.length_b   1.000
_cell.length_c   1.000
_cell.angle_alpha   90.00
_cell.angle_beta   90.00
_cell.angle_gamma   90.00
#
_symmetry.space_group_name_H-M   'P 1'
#
loop_
_entity.id
_entity.type
_entity.pdbx_description
1 polymer ?
#
loop_
_entity_poly.entity_id
_entity_poly.type
_entity_poly.pdbx_seq_one_letter_code
_entity_poly.pdbx_strand_id
1 'polypeptide(L)'
;MTDLPQPAPPQLLALAAASRPDWSIDQLRDVLAQAHTEGLTWPRALVIVAQLIADPEAEPPDLLAARPEPWRHRRRPPGPETYQRGAAAARAALHPNHTTD
;
A
#
# COMPACT_ATOMS: atom_id res chain seq x y z
N MET A 1 8.86 16.86 -22.52
CA MET A 1 9.58 15.92 -21.64
C MET A 1 8.54 15.25 -20.78
N THR A 2 8.29 13.96 -20.99
CA THR A 2 7.34 13.21 -20.17
C THR A 2 8.03 12.91 -18.85
N ASP A 3 7.70 13.67 -17.80
CA ASP A 3 8.11 13.40 -16.43
C ASP A 3 7.35 12.15 -15.97
N LEU A 4 7.85 10.99 -16.36
CA LEU A 4 7.27 9.72 -15.96
C LEU A 4 7.72 9.43 -14.53
N PRO A 5 6.79 9.14 -13.61
CA PRO A 5 7.15 8.84 -12.23
C PRO A 5 8.11 7.65 -12.20
N GLN A 6 9.30 7.89 -11.64
CA GLN A 6 10.32 6.85 -11.52
C GLN A 6 9.97 5.87 -10.40
N PRO A 7 10.39 4.59 -10.52
CA PRO A 7 10.29 3.65 -9.43
C PRO A 7 10.99 4.14 -8.16
N ALA A 8 10.35 3.91 -7.02
CA ALA A 8 10.86 4.26 -5.69
C ALA A 8 10.88 3.03 -4.76
N PRO A 9 11.67 1.97 -5.07
CA PRO A 9 11.69 0.73 -4.29
C PRO A 9 12.07 0.92 -2.82
N PRO A 10 13.11 1.70 -2.46
CA PRO A 10 13.47 1.91 -1.06
C PRO A 10 12.34 2.55 -0.24
N GLN A 11 11.63 3.51 -0.84
CA GLN A 11 10.51 4.21 -0.19
C GLN A 11 9.31 3.29 0.01
N LEU A 12 9.04 2.41 -0.97
CA LEU A 12 7.99 1.41 -0.83
C LEU A 12 8.31 0.39 0.27
N LEU A 13 9.56 -0.07 0.35
CA LEU A 13 10.02 -0.96 1.42
C LEU A 13 9.93 -0.28 2.79
N ALA A 14 10.32 1.00 2.89
CA ALA A 14 10.20 1.76 4.13
C ALA A 14 8.73 1.95 4.56
N LEU A 15 7.83 2.21 3.60
CA LEU A 15 6.39 2.29 3.86
C LEU A 15 5.85 0.95 4.38
N ALA A 16 6.23 -0.16 3.74
CA ALA A 16 5.82 -1.49 4.17
C ALA A 16 6.34 -1.81 5.58
N ALA A 17 7.60 -1.51 5.88
CA ALA A 17 8.18 -1.68 7.22
C ALA A 17 7.45 -0.89 8.29
N ALA A 18 7.06 0.36 7.98
CA ALA A 18 6.33 1.21 8.90
C ALA A 18 4.88 0.76 9.13
N SER A 19 4.24 0.17 8.12
CA SER A 19 2.82 -0.21 8.17
C SER A 19 2.59 -1.65 8.64
N ARG A 20 3.54 -2.55 8.34
CA ARG A 20 3.53 -3.99 8.63
C ARG A 20 4.89 -4.41 9.20
N PRO A 21 5.15 -4.11 10.49
CA PRO A 21 6.41 -4.49 11.14
C PRO A 21 6.59 -6.00 11.28
N ASP A 22 5.51 -6.77 11.09
CA ASP A 22 5.48 -8.23 11.03
C ASP A 22 6.07 -8.80 9.73
N TRP A 23 6.18 -8.00 8.67
CA TRP A 23 6.69 -8.47 7.38
C TRP A 23 8.22 -8.51 7.32
N SER A 24 8.74 -9.52 6.62
CA SER A 24 10.15 -9.56 6.24
C SER A 24 10.42 -8.63 5.05
N ILE A 25 11.24 -7.61 5.27
CA ILE A 25 11.62 -6.63 4.23
C ILE A 25 12.47 -7.27 3.13
N ASP A 26 13.32 -8.24 3.49
CA ASP A 26 14.11 -8.97 2.50
C ASP A 26 13.21 -9.83 1.61
N GLN A 27 12.21 -10.51 2.21
CA GLN A 27 11.23 -11.27 1.45
C GLN A 27 10.39 -10.39 0.52
N LEU A 28 9.95 -9.21 1.00
CA LEU A 28 9.21 -8.27 0.15
C LEU A 28 10.07 -7.74 -1.00
N ARG A 29 11.36 -7.49 -0.78
CA ARG A 29 12.30 -7.08 -1.83
C ARG A 29 12.45 -8.15 -2.90
N ASP A 30 12.64 -9.40 -2.49
CA ASP A 30 12.81 -10.53 -3.41
C ASP A 30 11.54 -10.77 -4.24
N VAL A 31 10.38 -10.70 -3.58
CA VAL A 31 9.08 -10.86 -4.24
C VAL A 31 8.80 -9.70 -5.22
N LEU A 32 9.17 -8.46 -4.89
CA LEU A 32 9.08 -7.33 -5.82
C LEU A 32 9.97 -7.52 -7.05
N ALA A 33 11.20 -8.01 -6.86
CA ALA A 33 12.13 -8.29 -7.96
C ALA A 33 11.61 -9.41 -8.86
N GLN A 34 11.06 -10.47 -8.26
CA GLN A 34 10.43 -11.56 -8.98
C GLN A 34 9.21 -11.08 -9.78
N ALA A 35 8.29 -10.35 -9.14
CA ALA A 35 7.09 -9.82 -9.80
C ALA A 35 7.42 -8.92 -10.99
N HIS A 36 8.48 -8.10 -10.87
CA HIS A 36 8.94 -7.27 -11.97
C HIS A 36 9.46 -8.11 -13.15
N THR A 37 10.18 -9.20 -12.87
CA THR A 37 10.67 -10.15 -13.87
C THR A 37 9.50 -10.86 -14.59
N GLU A 38 8.39 -11.08 -13.89
CA GLU A 38 7.13 -11.62 -14.44
C GLU A 38 6.28 -10.58 -15.21
N GLY A 39 6.79 -9.36 -15.38
CA GLY A 39 6.14 -8.30 -16.16
C GLY A 39 5.18 -7.43 -15.37
N LEU A 40 5.17 -7.50 -14.03
CA LEU A 40 4.41 -6.57 -13.21
C LEU A 40 4.98 -5.16 -13.37
N THR A 41 4.11 -4.22 -13.75
CA THR A 41 4.50 -2.82 -13.90
C THR A 41 4.60 -2.15 -12.53
N TRP A 42 5.53 -1.20 -12.39
CA TRP A 42 5.73 -0.48 -11.12
C TRP A 42 4.46 0.19 -10.56
N PRO A 43 3.62 0.90 -11.36
CA PRO A 43 2.37 1.46 -10.85
C PRO A 43 1.42 0.39 -10.30
N ARG A 44 1.42 -0.81 -10.88
CA ARG A 44 0.58 -1.91 -10.41
C ARG A 44 1.15 -2.57 -9.15
N ALA A 45 2.47 -2.72 -9.06
CA ALA A 45 3.14 -3.18 -7.85
C ALA A 45 2.81 -2.28 -6.65
N LEU A 46 2.85 -0.95 -6.83
CA LEU A 46 2.45 0.02 -5.80
C LEU A 46 1.01 -0.21 -5.31
N VAL A 47 0.07 -0.38 -6.23
CA VAL A 47 -1.35 -0.59 -5.89
C VAL A 47 -1.55 -1.90 -5.13
N ILE A 48 -0.90 -2.98 -5.56
CA ILE A 48 -1.05 -4.29 -4.90
C ILE A 48 -0.42 -4.25 -3.51
N VAL A 49 0.80 -3.72 -3.36
CA VAL A 49 1.45 -3.61 -2.04
C VAL A 49 0.59 -2.77 -1.08
N ALA A 50 0.00 -1.67 -1.54
CA ALA A 50 -0.93 -0.88 -0.71
C ALA A 50 -2.18 -1.68 -0.29
N GLN A 51 -2.70 -2.54 -1.17
CA GLN A 51 -3.83 -3.41 -0.83
C GLN A 51 -3.44 -4.49 0.18
N LEU A 52 -2.26 -5.09 0.04
CA LEU A 52 -1.74 -6.09 0.98
C LEU A 52 -1.45 -5.48 2.36
N ILE A 53 -0.88 -4.26 2.41
CA ILE A 53 -0.69 -3.54 3.67
C ILE A 53 -2.02 -3.34 4.41
N ALA A 54 -3.11 -3.09 3.68
CA ALA A 54 -4.45 -2.88 4.24
C ALA A 54 -5.18 -4.18 4.64
N ASP A 55 -4.65 -5.36 4.29
CA ASP A 55 -5.24 -6.66 4.57
C ASP A 55 -4.44 -7.35 5.70
N PRO A 56 -4.97 -7.49 6.92
CA PRO A 56 -4.19 -7.95 8.08
C PRO A 56 -3.62 -9.36 7.92
N GLU A 57 -4.28 -10.21 7.12
CA GLU A 57 -3.85 -11.60 6.87
C GLU A 57 -2.89 -11.72 5.68
N ALA A 58 -2.62 -10.62 4.96
CA ALA A 58 -1.76 -10.66 3.79
C ALA A 58 -0.28 -10.77 4.16
N GLU A 59 0.46 -11.51 3.34
CA GLU A 59 1.90 -11.71 3.42
C GLU A 59 2.61 -11.23 2.14
N PRO A 60 3.92 -10.93 2.19
CA PRO A 60 4.66 -10.48 1.01
C PRO A 60 4.54 -11.38 -0.24
N PRO A 61 4.55 -12.73 -0.14
CA PRO A 61 4.38 -13.63 -1.29
C PRO A 61 3.05 -13.47 -2.03
N ASP A 62 2.01 -12.93 -1.38
CA ASP A 62 0.71 -12.70 -2.00
C ASP A 62 0.78 -11.72 -3.17
N LEU A 63 1.85 -10.91 -3.26
CA LEU A 63 2.11 -10.05 -4.41
C LEU A 63 2.25 -10.85 -5.72
N LEU A 64 2.81 -12.06 -5.66
CA LEU A 64 2.92 -12.96 -6.81
C LEU A 64 1.59 -13.66 -7.12
N ALA A 65 0.79 -13.93 -6.09
CA ALA A 65 -0.54 -14.50 -6.22
C ALA A 65 -1.60 -13.48 -6.67
N ALA A 66 -1.33 -12.18 -6.50
CA ALA A 66 -2.22 -11.06 -6.82
C ALA A 66 -2.41 -10.85 -8.33
N ARG A 67 -2.95 -11.86 -9.01
CA ARG A 67 -3.89 -11.59 -10.09
C ARG A 67 -5.09 -10.89 -9.48
N PRO A 68 -5.73 -9.94 -10.16
CA PRO A 68 -6.95 -9.36 -9.63
C PRO A 68 -8.04 -10.42 -9.72
N GLU A 69 -8.35 -11.07 -8.62
CA GLU A 69 -9.60 -11.84 -8.52
C GLU A 69 -10.77 -10.88 -8.79
N PRO A 70 -11.57 -11.12 -9.84
CA PRO A 70 -12.63 -10.19 -10.26
C PRO A 70 -13.67 -9.88 -9.16
N TRP A 71 -13.78 -10.74 -8.16
CA TRP A 71 -14.70 -10.56 -7.03
C TRP A 71 -14.25 -9.50 -6.00
N ARG A 72 -12.98 -9.10 -5.94
CA ARG A 72 -12.55 -7.96 -5.09
C ARG A 72 -12.95 -6.59 -5.66
N HIS A 73 -13.44 -6.50 -6.91
CA HIS A 73 -13.96 -5.25 -7.50
C HIS A 73 -15.36 -4.83 -7.00
N ARG A 74 -15.99 -5.60 -6.10
CA ARG A 74 -17.30 -5.25 -5.51
C ARG A 74 -17.24 -4.47 -4.20
N ARG A 75 -16.14 -3.79 -3.88
CA ARG A 75 -16.21 -2.72 -2.88
C ARG A 75 -16.89 -1.52 -3.53
N ARG A 76 -18.17 -1.33 -3.19
CA ARG A 76 -18.94 -0.10 -3.46
C ARG A 76 -18.01 1.09 -3.19
N PRO A 77 -17.90 2.07 -4.10
CA PRO A 77 -17.11 3.27 -3.84
C PRO A 77 -17.52 3.83 -2.48
N PRO A 78 -16.57 4.15 -1.58
CA PRO A 78 -16.91 4.76 -0.31
C PRO A 78 -17.76 5.99 -0.57
N GLY A 79 -18.89 6.09 0.12
CA GLY A 79 -19.74 7.28 0.02
C GLY A 79 -18.97 8.54 0.43
N PRO A 80 -19.47 9.73 0.08
CA PRO A 80 -18.80 11.00 0.39
C PRO A 80 -18.46 11.16 1.89
N GLU A 81 -19.23 10.51 2.76
CA GLU A 81 -19.05 10.45 4.21
C GLU A 81 -17.73 9.77 4.63
N THR A 82 -17.28 8.74 3.91
CA THR A 82 -16.03 8.03 4.24
C THR A 82 -14.80 8.88 3.94
N TYR A 83 -14.84 9.66 2.85
CA TYR A 83 -13.79 10.63 2.53
C TYR A 83 -13.69 11.73 3.59
N GLN A 84 -14.85 12.27 4.02
CA GLN A 84 -14.90 13.28 5.07
C GLN A 84 -14.36 12.76 6.40
N ARG A 85 -14.69 11.52 6.77
CA ARG A 85 -14.20 10.89 8.00
C ARG A 85 -12.69 10.64 7.95
N GLY A 86 -12.17 10.15 6.82
CA GLY A 86 -10.73 9.96 6.62
C GLY A 86 -9.96 11.28 6.65
N ALA A 87 -10.47 12.32 5.99
CA ALA A 87 -9.85 13.65 6.01
C ALA A 87 -9.88 14.28 7.40
N ALA A 88 -10.95 14.09 8.18
CA ALA A 88 -11.02 14.54 9.56
C ALA A 88 -10.02 13.81 10.47
N ALA A 89 -9.90 12.48 10.33
CA ALA A 89 -8.92 11.69 11.08
C ALA A 89 -7.48 12.08 10.74
N ALA A 90 -7.18 12.29 9.46
CA ALA A 90 -5.85 12.76 9.03
C ALA A 90 -5.52 14.16 9.58
N ARG A 91 -6.49 15.08 9.59
CA ARG A 91 -6.30 16.41 10.20
C ARG A 91 -6.09 16.33 11.71
N ALA A 92 -6.81 15.45 12.41
CA ALA A 92 -6.62 15.23 13.84
C ALA A 92 -5.24 14.63 14.17
N ALA A 93 -4.71 13.75 13.32
CA ALA A 93 -3.37 13.17 13.47
C ALA A 93 -2.24 14.18 13.20
N LEU A 94 -2.49 15.18 12.34
CA LEU A 94 -1.52 16.25 12.02
C LEU A 94 -1.54 17.42 13.00
N HIS A 95 -2.64 17.58 13.75
CA HIS A 95 -2.76 18.51 14.86
C HIS A 95 -3.04 17.75 16.15
N PRO A 96 -2.08 16.98 16.68
CA PRO A 96 -2.19 16.49 18.05
C PRO A 96 -2.15 17.72 18.94
N ASN A 97 -3.33 18.15 19.43
CA ASN A 97 -3.39 19.18 20.44
C ASN A 97 -2.53 18.71 21.61
N HIS A 98 -1.46 19.46 21.85
CA HIS A 98 -0.78 19.53 23.12
C HIS A 98 -1.80 20.00 24.16
N THR A 99 -2.55 19.05 24.74
CA THR A 99 -3.27 19.27 25.99
C THR A 99 -2.45 18.61 27.08
N THR A 100 -1.47 19.37 27.58
CA THR A 100 -1.03 19.25 28.98
C THR A 100 -2.06 19.96 29.86
N ASP A 101 -2.31 19.33 31.01
CA ASP A 101 -3.13 19.76 32.16
C ASP A 101 -4.66 19.85 31.98
#